data_AF-A0A932JEJ6-F1
#
_entry.id   AF-A0A932JEJ6-F1
#
_cell.length_a   1.000
_cell.length_b   1.000
_cell.length_c   1.000
_cell.angle_alpha   90.00
_cell.angle_beta   90.00
_cell.angle_gamma   90.00
#
_symmetry.space_group_name_H-M   'P 1'
#
loop_
_entity.id
_entity.type
_entity.pdbx_description
1 polymer ?
#
loop_
_entity_poly.entity_id
_entity_poly.type
_entity_poly.pdbx_seq_one_letter_code
_entity_poly.pdbx_strand_id
1 'polypeptide(L)'
;MKKSVDPLFEEGLRLFARKEFFECHEVIEALWLRTDARDPHRDLYKGVIQAAAALYQRGRGIESGARGLFRTAVGYLEKYEPEALGLDVTAFIGELKTHFKDTRGHS
;
A
#
# COMPACT_ATOMS: atom_id res chain seq x y z
N MET A 1 -0.91 -23.96 12.84
CA MET A 1 0.31 -23.49 12.15
C MET A 1 0.17 -22.00 11.91
N LYS A 2 0.97 -21.16 12.58
CA LYS A 2 1.05 -19.73 12.21
C LYS A 2 1.70 -19.69 10.83
N LYS A 3 0.98 -19.25 9.79
CA LYS A 3 1.63 -18.95 8.51
C LYS A 3 2.59 -17.79 8.79
N SER A 4 3.89 -18.06 8.73
CA SER A 4 4.89 -17.01 8.79
C SER A 4 4.62 -16.05 7.63
N VAL A 5 4.55 -14.76 7.94
CA VAL A 5 4.45 -13.70 6.95
C VAL A 5 5.71 -13.73 6.09
N ASP A 6 5.57 -13.43 4.79
CA ASP A 6 6.73 -13.40 3.90
C ASP A 6 7.71 -12.29 4.34
N PRO A 7 9.01 -12.56 4.47
CA PRO A 7 9.99 -11.56 4.89
C PRO A 7 10.01 -10.31 4.00
N LEU A 8 9.70 -10.44 2.70
CA LEU A 8 9.59 -9.29 1.81
C LEU A 8 8.39 -8.42 2.16
N PHE A 9 7.28 -9.02 2.60
CA PHE A 9 6.12 -8.26 3.04
C PHE A 9 6.45 -7.44 4.29
N GLU A 10 7.09 -8.06 5.29
CA GLU A 10 7.54 -7.38 6.50
C GLU A 10 8.55 -6.26 6.21
N GLU A 11 9.49 -6.50 5.28
CA GLU A 11 10.45 -5.48 4.83
C GLU A 11 9.75 -4.30 4.17
N GLY A 12 8.84 -4.55 3.22
CA GLY A 12 8.12 -3.47 2.55
C GLY A 12 7.28 -2.65 3.51
N LEU A 13 6.64 -3.25 4.52
CA LEU A 13 5.94 -2.49 5.56
C LEU A 13 6.89 -1.60 6.38
N ARG A 14 8.10 -2.08 6.70
CA ARG A 14 9.13 -1.29 7.39
C ARG A 14 9.63 -0.13 6.52
N LEU A 15 9.83 -0.34 5.22
CA LEU A 15 10.19 0.71 4.27
C LEU A 15 9.07 1.75 4.12
N PHE A 16 7.82 1.31 4.04
CA PHE A 16 6.66 2.19 3.97
C PHE A 16 6.59 3.11 5.20
N ALA A 17 6.75 2.54 6.41
CA ALA A 17 6.76 3.31 7.67
C ALA A 17 7.91 4.35 7.71
N ARG A 18 9.02 4.10 7.03
CA ARG A 18 10.16 5.03 6.86
C ARG A 18 9.97 6.04 5.73
N LYS A 19 8.83 6.00 5.03
CA LYS A 19 8.53 6.81 3.83
C LYS A 19 9.46 6.54 2.63
N GLU A 20 10.12 5.39 2.63
CA GLU A 20 10.93 4.87 1.52
C GLU A 20 10.00 4.17 0.53
N PHE A 21 9.12 4.96 -0.08
CA PHE A 21 7.98 4.44 -0.86
C PHE A 21 8.41 3.77 -2.17
N PHE A 22 9.51 4.22 -2.79
CA PHE A 22 10.02 3.59 -4.00
C PHE A 22 10.60 2.21 -3.69
N GLU A 23 11.42 2.12 -2.65
CA GLU A 23 12.01 0.87 -2.18
C GLU A 23 10.93 -0.11 -1.69
N CYS A 24 9.92 0.38 -0.98
CA CYS A 24 8.74 -0.39 -0.61
C CYS A 24 8.04 -0.98 -1.85
N HIS A 25 7.86 -0.17 -2.90
CA HIS A 25 7.23 -0.62 -4.13
C HIS A 25 8.00 -1.79 -4.77
N GLU A 26 9.31 -1.63 -4.95
CA GLU A 26 10.17 -2.66 -5.57
C GLU A 26 10.16 -3.97 -4.76
N VAL A 27 10.28 -3.89 -3.43
CA VAL A 27 10.33 -5.07 -2.55
C VAL A 27 9.02 -5.85 -2.59
N ILE A 28 7.87 -5.16 -2.50
CA ILE A 28 6.56 -5.84 -2.53
C ILE A 28 6.20 -6.29 -3.94
N GLU A 29 6.63 -5.59 -4.99
CA GLU A 29 6.43 -6.04 -6.37
C GLU A 29 7.16 -7.36 -6.65
N ALA A 30 8.40 -7.50 -6.18
CA ALA A 30 9.13 -8.77 -6.26
C ALA A 30 8.38 -9.93 -5.58
N LEU A 31 7.75 -9.68 -4.43
CA LEU A 31 6.87 -10.65 -3.77
C LEU A 31 5.60 -10.95 -4.60
N TRP A 32 4.95 -9.92 -5.13
CA TRP A 32 3.73 -10.07 -5.91
C TRP A 32 3.95 -10.84 -7.22
N LEU A 33 5.08 -10.62 -7.90
CA LEU A 33 5.46 -11.32 -9.13
C LEU A 33 5.66 -12.83 -8.93
N ARG A 34 6.19 -13.24 -7.77
CA ARG A 34 6.37 -14.67 -7.44
C ARG A 34 5.15 -15.33 -6.78
N THR A 35 4.12 -14.55 -6.45
CA THR A 35 2.89 -15.04 -5.81
C THR A 35 1.91 -15.57 -6.86
N ASP A 36 1.43 -16.81 -6.69
CA ASP A 36 0.45 -17.45 -7.60
C ASP A 36 -0.80 -16.58 -7.72
N ALA A 37 -1.36 -16.49 -8.93
CA ALA A 37 -2.55 -15.69 -9.21
C ALA A 37 -3.77 -16.06 -8.35
N ARG A 38 -3.81 -17.29 -7.81
CA ARG A 38 -4.87 -17.81 -6.93
C ARG A 38 -4.60 -17.55 -5.45
N ASP A 39 -3.45 -16.97 -5.08
CA ASP A 39 -3.17 -16.65 -3.68
C ASP A 39 -4.16 -15.58 -3.18
N PRO A 40 -4.87 -15.84 -2.07
CA PRO A 40 -5.87 -14.92 -1.56
C PRO A 40 -5.29 -13.57 -1.10
N HIS A 41 -3.98 -13.43 -0.88
CA HIS A 41 -3.33 -12.18 -0.47
C HIS A 41 -2.66 -11.43 -1.63
N ARG A 42 -2.74 -11.94 -2.87
CA ARG A 42 -2.11 -11.28 -4.01
C ARG A 42 -2.66 -9.86 -4.26
N ASP A 43 -3.95 -9.66 -4.03
CA ASP A 43 -4.61 -8.35 -4.12
C ASP A 43 -4.18 -7.43 -2.96
N LEU A 44 -3.89 -7.96 -1.76
CA LEU A 44 -3.33 -7.19 -0.65
C LEU A 44 -1.97 -6.60 -1.02
N TYR A 45 -1.05 -7.41 -1.56
CA TYR A 45 0.26 -6.94 -2.02
C TYR A 45 0.10 -5.87 -3.10
N LYS A 46 -0.81 -6.07 -4.05
CA LYS A 46 -1.11 -5.07 -5.09
C LYS A 46 -1.61 -3.75 -4.50
N GLY A 47 -2.44 -3.82 -3.45
CA GLY A 47 -2.90 -2.65 -2.71
C GLY A 47 -1.75 -1.87 -2.08
N VAL A 48 -0.82 -2.55 -1.40
CA VAL A 48 0.37 -1.92 -0.80
C VAL A 48 1.30 -1.31 -1.86
N ILE A 49 1.55 -2.03 -2.97
CA ILE A 49 2.34 -1.54 -4.11
C ILE A 49 1.77 -0.23 -4.65
N GLN A 50 0.45 -0.16 -4.85
CA GLN A 50 -0.20 1.04 -5.35
C GLN A 50 -0.25 2.17 -4.32
N ALA A 51 -0.39 1.86 -3.02
CA ALA A 51 -0.31 2.86 -1.97
C ALA A 51 1.07 3.53 -1.93
N ALA A 52 2.14 2.73 -2.01
CA ALA A 52 3.52 3.22 -2.06
C ALA A 52 3.75 4.08 -3.32
N ALA A 53 3.34 3.58 -4.49
CA ALA A 53 3.43 4.33 -5.74
C ALA A 53 2.63 5.65 -5.72
N ALA A 54 1.45 5.65 -5.09
CA ALA A 54 0.62 6.86 -4.94
C ALA A 54 1.35 7.93 -4.12
N LEU A 55 1.93 7.57 -2.97
CA LEU A 55 2.65 8.50 -2.11
C LEU A 55 3.96 8.98 -2.76
N TYR A 56 4.65 8.10 -3.49
CA TYR A 56 5.84 8.46 -4.27
C TYR A 56 5.52 9.48 -5.37
N GLN A 57 4.47 9.24 -6.17
CA GLN A 57 4.04 10.19 -7.21
C GLN A 57 3.60 11.53 -6.62
N ARG A 58 2.94 11.51 -5.47
CA ARG A 58 2.54 12.72 -4.76
C ARG A 58 3.74 13.54 -4.31
N GLY A 59 4.77 12.90 -3.75
CA GLY A 59 6.03 13.57 -3.39
C GLY A 59 6.74 14.24 -4.58
N ARG A 60 6.49 13.76 -5.80
CA ARG A 60 7.00 14.33 -7.05
C ARG A 60 6.09 15.41 -7.65
N GLY A 61 4.97 15.76 -7.01
CA GLY A 61 3.99 16.72 -7.51
C GLY A 61 3.08 16.20 -8.62
N ILE A 62 3.06 14.89 -8.88
CA ILE A 62 2.21 14.26 -9.92
C ILE A 62 0.86 13.89 -9.30
N GLU A 63 0.07 14.91 -8.95
CA GLU A 63 -1.12 14.78 -8.10
C GLU A 63 -2.23 13.94 -8.73
N SER A 64 -2.48 14.09 -10.03
CA SER A 64 -3.52 13.35 -10.74
C SER A 64 -3.23 11.84 -10.74
N GLY A 65 -1.99 11.45 -11.04
CA GLY A 65 -1.55 10.05 -11.04
C GLY A 65 -1.58 9.46 -9.63
N ALA A 66 -1.11 10.23 -8.63
CA ALA A 66 -1.14 9.82 -7.23
C ALA A 66 -2.57 9.52 -6.75
N ARG A 67 -3.56 10.38 -7.06
CA ARG A 67 -4.96 10.15 -6.66
C ARG A 67 -5.58 8.95 -7.36
N GLY A 68 -5.20 8.68 -8.61
CA GLY A 68 -5.62 7.48 -9.33
C GLY A 68 -5.19 6.21 -8.61
N LEU A 69 -3.89 6.12 -8.32
CA LEU A 69 -3.29 4.99 -7.60
C LEU A 69 -3.83 4.84 -6.18
N PHE A 70 -4.04 5.96 -5.48
CA PHE A 70 -4.63 5.97 -4.15
C PHE A 70 -6.02 5.30 -4.14
N ARG A 71 -6.91 5.69 -5.06
CA ARG A 71 -8.27 5.12 -5.12
C ARG A 71 -8.25 3.62 -5.39
N THR A 72 -7.39 3.17 -6.30
CA THR A 72 -7.27 1.75 -6.63
C THR A 72 -6.61 0.96 -5.51
N ALA A 73 -5.61 1.54 -4.82
CA ALA A 73 -4.98 0.94 -3.65
C ALA A 73 -6.02 0.67 -2.54
N VAL A 74 -6.82 1.68 -2.19
CA VAL A 74 -7.88 1.56 -1.18
C VAL A 74 -8.87 0.44 -1.56
N GLY A 75 -9.34 0.40 -2.81
CA GLY A 75 -10.27 -0.64 -3.26
C GLY A 75 -9.72 -2.07 -3.22
N TYR A 76 -8.40 -2.25 -3.31
CA TYR A 76 -7.75 -3.55 -3.06
C TYR A 76 -7.66 -3.86 -1.57
N LEU A 77 -7.27 -2.88 -0.76
CA LEU A 77 -7.01 -3.03 0.67
C LEU A 77 -8.28 -3.23 1.49
N GLU A 78 -9.38 -2.54 1.19
CA GLU A 78 -10.65 -2.61 1.96
C GLU A 78 -11.21 -4.05 2.07
N LYS A 79 -10.87 -4.94 1.14
CA LYS A 79 -11.25 -6.37 1.18
C LYS A 79 -10.59 -7.16 2.32
N TYR A 80 -9.53 -6.61 2.91
CA TYR A 80 -8.67 -7.25 3.90
C TYR A 80 -8.78 -6.60 5.29
N GLU A 81 -9.72 -5.68 5.48
CA GLU A 81 -10.00 -5.13 6.79
C GLU A 81 -10.55 -6.20 7.76
N PRO A 82 -10.29 -6.06 9.08
CA PRO A 82 -9.48 -5.01 9.70
C PRO A 82 -7.98 -5.31 9.68
N GLU A 83 -7.57 -6.58 9.56
CA GLU A 83 -6.18 -7.01 9.63
C GLU A 83 -5.92 -8.14 8.63
N ALA A 84 -4.77 -8.10 7.95
CA ALA A 84 -4.28 -9.21 7.13
C ALA A 84 -2.76 -9.30 7.18
N LEU A 85 -2.23 -10.53 7.34
CA LEU A 85 -0.79 -10.79 7.40
C LEU A 85 -0.04 -9.91 8.43
N GLY A 86 -0.68 -9.58 9.56
CA GLY A 86 -0.11 -8.72 10.60
C GLY A 86 -0.09 -7.22 10.26
N LEU A 87 -0.66 -6.82 9.13
CA LEU A 87 -0.96 -5.42 8.81
C LEU A 87 -2.34 -5.05 9.35
N ASP A 88 -2.42 -4.03 10.20
CA ASP A 88 -3.67 -3.34 10.50
C ASP A 88 -4.10 -2.54 9.25
N VAL A 89 -4.96 -3.16 8.45
CA VAL A 89 -5.38 -2.65 7.14
C VAL A 89 -6.25 -1.41 7.33
N THR A 90 -7.10 -1.39 8.35
CA THR A 90 -7.95 -0.24 8.66
C THR A 90 -7.12 0.98 9.03
N ALA A 91 -6.13 0.83 9.92
CA ALA A 91 -5.22 1.91 10.29
C ALA A 91 -4.38 2.37 9.08
N PHE A 92 -3.88 1.44 8.28
CA PHE A 92 -3.09 1.73 7.08
C PHE A 92 -3.89 2.52 6.03
N ILE A 93 -5.12 2.11 5.74
CA ILE A 93 -6.04 2.85 4.85
C ILE A 93 -6.35 4.23 5.45
N GLY A 94 -6.54 4.32 6.77
CA GLY A 94 -6.75 5.57 7.49
C GLY A 94 -5.61 6.55 7.27
N GLU A 95 -4.37 6.10 7.50
CA GLU A 95 -3.15 6.88 7.28
C GLU A 95 -3.05 7.33 5.81
N LEU A 96 -3.22 6.41 4.87
CA LEU A 96 -3.21 6.73 3.45
C LEU A 96 -4.27 7.79 3.10
N LYS A 97 -5.49 7.65 3.62
CA LYS A 97 -6.56 8.66 3.47
C LYS A 97 -6.12 10.02 4.03
N THR A 98 -5.39 10.08 5.15
CA THR A 98 -4.89 11.37 5.69
C THR A 98 -3.94 12.09 4.75
N HIS A 99 -3.09 11.35 4.04
CA HIS A 99 -2.22 11.93 3.02
C HIS A 99 -3.02 12.54 1.87
N PHE A 100 -4.14 11.94 1.47
CA PHE A 100 -4.94 12.42 0.33
C PHE A 100 -6.15 13.29 0.71
N LYS A 101 -6.36 13.60 1.99
CA LYS A 101 -7.31 14.64 2.43
C LYS A 101 -6.79 16.00 1.96
N ASP A 102 -7.48 16.61 1.01
CA ASP A 102 -7.06 17.87 0.39
C ASP A 102 -6.95 19.01 1.40
N THR A 103 -5.78 19.66 1.40
CA THR A 103 -5.65 21.11 1.62
C THR A 103 -6.40 21.85 0.52
N ARG A 104 -7.66 22.20 0.76
CA ARG A 104 -8.33 23.38 0.15
C ARG A 104 -9.65 23.67 0.86
N GLY A 105 -9.58 24.66 1.75
CA GLY A 105 -10.71 25.28 2.43
C GLY A 105 -10.25 26.57 3.11
N HIS A 106 -9.52 27.42 2.38
CA HIS A 106 -9.38 28.85 2.69
C HIS A 106 -9.42 29.59 1.35
N SER A 107 -10.61 30.06 1.02
CA SER A 107 -10.88 31.21 0.17
C SER A 107 -12.05 31.92 0.79
#